data_AF-A0A8I1TD93-F1
#
_entry.id   AF-A0A8I1TD93-F1
#
_cell.length_a   1.000
_cell.length_b   1.000
_cell.length_c   1.000
_cell.angle_alpha   90.00
_cell.angle_beta   90.00
_cell.angle_gamma   90.00
#
_symmetry.space_group_name_H-M   'P 1'
#
loop_
_entity.id
_entity.type
_entity.pdbx_description
1 polymer ?
#
loop_
_entity_poly.entity_id
_entity_poly.type
_entity_poly.pdbx_seq_one_letter_code
_entity_poly.pdbx_strand_id
1 'polypeptide(L)'
;TGRMKNNQKAISKAMALGFSTDEFQIVMNVDAYDKLTHSFGVKLIVAGVEVAPLSVNETVDPIKPTRSTIIANFHLGAPTTSVRALVNGNTPSVINVPFIQDFQLNAF
;
A
#
# COMPACT_ATOMS: atom_id res chain seq x y z
N THR A 1 -5.27 -22.01 -6.81
CA THR A 1 -4.17 -21.79 -7.79
C THR A 1 -4.04 -20.29 -8.05
N GLY A 2 -2.92 -19.68 -7.65
CA GLY A 2 -2.66 -18.27 -7.93
C GLY A 2 -2.28 -18.11 -9.40
N ARG A 3 -3.09 -17.38 -10.17
CA ARG A 3 -2.76 -17.00 -11.55
C ARG A 3 -2.21 -15.58 -11.52
N MET A 4 -1.18 -15.31 -12.32
CA MET A 4 -0.71 -13.94 -12.55
C MET A 4 -1.88 -13.12 -13.09
N LYS A 5 -2.25 -12.07 -12.36
CA LYS A 5 -3.32 -11.15 -12.72
C LYS A 5 -2.73 -9.78 -13.00
N ASN A 6 -3.30 -9.12 -14.00
CA ASN A 6 -3.03 -7.73 -14.30
C ASN A 6 -3.55 -6.80 -13.19
N ASN A 7 -4.64 -7.19 -12.52
CA ASN A 7 -5.18 -6.53 -11.34
C ASN A 7 -4.83 -7.32 -10.07
N GLN A 8 -4.00 -6.74 -9.23
CA GLN A 8 -3.55 -7.29 -7.96
C GLN A 8 -4.30 -6.61 -6.81
N LYS A 9 -4.85 -7.40 -5.89
CA LYS A 9 -5.49 -6.87 -4.67
C LYS A 9 -5.03 -7.70 -3.48
N ALA A 10 -4.51 -7.05 -2.46
CA ALA A 10 -4.05 -7.67 -1.22
C ALA A 10 -4.66 -6.92 -0.03
N ILE A 11 -5.33 -7.65 0.86
CA ILE A 11 -5.90 -7.11 2.10
C ILE A 11 -5.21 -7.81 3.26
N SER A 12 -4.69 -7.04 4.21
CA SER A 12 -4.10 -7.59 5.42
C SER A 12 -5.18 -8.18 6.34
N LYS A 13 -4.74 -9.00 7.29
CA LYS A 13 -5.58 -9.31 8.47
C LYS A 13 -5.86 -8.02 9.25
N ALA A 14 -6.96 -8.02 10.00
CA ALA A 14 -7.23 -6.94 10.95
C ALA A 14 -6.12 -6.93 12.00
N MET A 15 -5.52 -5.76 12.18
CA MET A 15 -4.55 -5.49 13.23
C MET A 15 -5.27 -4.76 14.36
N ALA A 16 -5.26 -5.36 15.55
CA ALA A 16 -5.70 -4.69 16.77
C ALA A 16 -4.55 -3.81 17.27
N LEU A 17 -4.84 -2.55 17.53
CA LEU A 17 -3.90 -1.57 18.05
C LEU A 17 -3.95 -1.61 19.57
N GLY A 18 -2.79 -1.48 20.22
CA GLY A 18 -2.70 -1.40 21.68
C GLY A 18 -3.19 -0.07 22.27
N PHE A 19 -3.47 0.90 21.41
CA PHE A 19 -3.92 2.26 21.74
C PHE A 19 -4.88 2.77 20.65
N SER A 20 -5.55 3.88 20.94
CA SER A 20 -6.49 4.53 20.02
C SER A 20 -5.77 5.66 19.27
N THR A 21 -5.79 5.63 17.94
CA THR A 21 -5.18 6.68 17.09
C THR A 21 -5.92 6.88 15.78
N ASP A 22 -5.81 8.07 15.21
CA ASP A 22 -6.29 8.45 13.89
C ASP A 22 -5.16 8.71 12.88
N GLU A 23 -3.89 8.65 13.28
CA GLU A 23 -2.74 8.89 12.41
C GLU A 23 -2.03 7.58 12.03
N PHE A 24 -1.88 7.35 10.73
CA PHE A 24 -1.24 6.16 10.19
C PHE A 24 -0.34 6.49 9.01
N GLN A 25 0.67 5.66 8.81
CA GLN A 25 1.52 5.69 7.63
C GLN A 25 1.74 4.28 7.11
N ILE A 26 1.64 4.12 5.80
CA ILE A 26 2.08 2.91 5.10
C ILE A 26 3.38 3.24 4.36
N VAL A 27 4.38 2.39 4.54
CA VAL A 27 5.61 2.40 3.76
C VAL A 27 5.66 1.10 2.97
N MET A 28 5.77 1.21 1.66
CA MET A 28 5.77 0.08 0.74
C MET A 28 6.93 0.20 -0.23
N ASN A 29 7.71 -0.86 -0.37
CA ASN A 29 8.79 -0.93 -1.35
C ASN A 29 8.39 -1.89 -2.46
N VAL A 30 8.49 -1.42 -3.69
CA VAL A 30 8.10 -2.14 -4.90
C VAL A 30 9.32 -2.33 -5.77
N ASP A 31 9.47 -3.51 -6.36
CA ASP A 31 10.53 -3.86 -7.30
C ASP A 31 9.93 -4.32 -8.64
N ALA A 32 10.75 -4.26 -9.70
CA ALA A 32 10.32 -4.36 -11.10
C ALA A 32 9.17 -3.39 -11.45
N TYR A 33 9.15 -2.23 -10.78
CA TYR A 33 8.13 -1.21 -10.93
C TYR A 33 8.56 -0.15 -11.95
N ASP A 34 7.63 0.24 -12.81
CA ASP A 34 7.77 1.32 -13.78
C ASP A 34 6.52 2.19 -13.65
N LYS A 35 6.68 3.42 -13.18
CA LYS A 35 5.59 4.35 -12.90
C LYS A 35 4.72 4.68 -14.13
N LEU A 36 5.26 4.52 -15.34
CA LEU A 36 4.51 4.81 -16.57
C LEU A 36 3.51 3.71 -16.92
N THR A 37 3.81 2.47 -16.54
CA THR A 37 3.05 1.29 -16.95
C THR A 37 2.38 0.59 -15.77
N HIS A 38 2.91 0.73 -14.57
CA HIS A 38 2.41 0.11 -13.35
C HIS A 38 1.81 1.17 -12.42
N SER A 39 0.77 0.80 -11.68
CA SER A 39 0.21 1.66 -10.64
C SER A 39 -0.01 0.86 -9.37
N PHE A 40 0.45 1.38 -8.23
CA PHE A 40 0.09 0.88 -6.91
C PHE A 40 -0.62 1.95 -6.11
N GLY A 41 -1.75 1.58 -5.51
CA GLY A 41 -2.49 2.39 -4.57
C GLY A 41 -2.62 1.66 -3.24
N VAL A 42 -2.32 2.36 -2.15
CA VAL A 42 -2.52 1.87 -0.79
C VAL A 42 -3.73 2.56 -0.17
N LYS A 43 -4.48 1.82 0.64
CA LYS A 43 -5.65 2.28 1.38
C LYS A 43 -5.67 1.63 2.76
N LEU A 44 -6.43 2.22 3.68
CA LEU A 44 -6.78 1.56 4.94
C LEU A 44 -8.23 1.09 4.88
N ILE A 45 -8.55 0.07 5.66
CA ILE A 45 -9.94 -0.34 5.93
C ILE A 45 -10.16 -0.22 7.43
N VAL A 46 -11.05 0.70 7.81
CA VAL A 46 -11.41 0.98 9.20
C VAL A 46 -12.91 0.74 9.33
N ALA A 47 -13.31 -0.10 10.28
CA ALA A 47 -14.71 -0.49 10.47
C ALA A 47 -15.45 -0.94 9.18
N GLY A 48 -14.71 -1.51 8.21
CA GLY A 48 -15.25 -1.98 6.93
C GLY A 48 -15.27 -0.93 5.80
N VAL A 49 -14.87 0.32 6.07
CA VAL A 49 -14.83 1.40 5.08
C VAL A 49 -13.41 1.58 4.54
N GLU A 50 -13.26 1.67 3.21
CA GLU A 50 -11.97 2.00 2.56
C GLU A 50 -11.66 3.49 2.72
N VAL A 51 -10.53 3.81 3.36
CA VAL A 51 -10.02 5.16 3.56
C VAL A 51 -8.83 5.40 2.63
N ALA A 52 -8.91 6.47 1.85
CA ALA A 52 -7.84 6.90 0.97
C ALA A 52 -6.75 7.67 1.76
N PRO A 53 -5.49 7.61 1.33
CA PRO A 53 -4.42 8.40 1.95
C PRO A 53 -4.63 9.89 1.68
N LEU A 54 -4.21 10.71 2.65
CA LEU A 54 -4.20 12.17 2.53
C LEU A 54 -3.10 12.62 1.56
N SER A 55 -1.95 11.96 1.61
CA SER A 55 -0.81 12.23 0.75
C SER A 55 -0.09 10.93 0.39
N VAL A 56 0.39 10.83 -0.84
CA VAL A 56 1.24 9.72 -1.31
C VAL A 56 2.50 10.29 -1.92
N ASN A 57 3.65 9.90 -1.39
CA ASN A 57 4.96 10.26 -1.90
C ASN A 57 5.65 9.02 -2.45
N GLU A 58 6.14 9.11 -3.67
CA GLU A 58 6.88 8.05 -4.32
C GLU A 58 8.31 8.52 -4.57
N THR A 59 9.28 7.73 -4.10
CA THR A 59 10.70 7.99 -4.28
C THR A 59 11.31 6.82 -5.04
N VAL A 60 11.84 7.10 -6.22
CA VAL A 60 12.58 6.10 -7.02
C VAL A 60 13.97 5.91 -6.42
N ASP A 61 14.43 4.67 -6.35
CA ASP A 61 15.77 4.36 -5.89
C ASP A 61 16.81 4.81 -6.95
N PRO A 62 17.78 5.66 -6.60
CA PRO A 62 18.75 6.18 -7.56
C PRO A 62 19.73 5.12 -8.07
N ILE A 63 19.94 4.02 -7.33
CA ILE A 63 20.85 2.93 -7.70
C ILE A 63 20.11 1.90 -8.57
N LYS A 64 18.82 1.66 -8.27
CA LYS A 64 17.98 0.72 -9.02
C LYS A 64 16.65 1.40 -9.39
N PRO A 65 16.55 2.04 -10.56
CA PRO A 65 15.34 2.78 -10.96
C PRO A 65 14.06 1.93 -11.07
N THR A 66 14.21 0.61 -11.17
CA THR A 66 13.09 -0.34 -11.15
C THR A 66 12.56 -0.62 -9.73
N ARG A 67 13.18 -0.04 -8.70
CA ARG A 67 12.73 -0.07 -7.31
C ARG A 67 12.20 1.31 -6.91
N SER A 68 11.07 1.32 -6.23
CA SER A 68 10.46 2.56 -5.73
C SER A 68 9.89 2.35 -4.34
N THR A 69 10.02 3.37 -3.49
CA THR A 69 9.40 3.43 -2.17
C THR A 69 8.21 4.35 -2.23
N ILE A 70 7.05 3.84 -1.81
CA ILE A 70 5.78 4.55 -1.73
C ILE A 70 5.46 4.74 -0.25
N ILE A 71 5.33 5.99 0.16
CA ILE A 71 4.94 6.40 1.51
C ILE A 71 3.58 7.06 1.43
N ALA A 72 2.60 6.52 2.16
CA ALA A 72 1.25 7.06 2.20
C ALA A 72 0.87 7.41 3.63
N ASN A 73 0.42 8.64 3.84
CA ASN A 73 0.00 9.14 5.15
C ASN A 73 -1.52 9.22 5.21
N PHE A 74 -2.09 8.90 6.36
CA PHE A 74 -3.52 8.84 6.61
C PHE A 74 -3.86 9.59 7.90
N HIS A 75 -4.98 10.30 7.86
CA HIS A 75 -5.59 10.93 9.02
C HIS A 75 -7.09 10.60 9.00
N LEU A 76 -7.56 9.80 9.95
CA LEU A 76 -8.92 9.23 9.94
C LEU A 76 -9.99 10.21 10.44
N GLY A 77 -9.60 11.25 11.19
CA GLY A 77 -10.52 12.22 11.80
C GLY A 77 -11.30 11.71 13.01
N ALA A 78 -11.25 10.40 13.26
CA ALA A 78 -11.72 9.77 14.48
C ALA A 78 -10.77 8.61 14.84
N PRO A 79 -10.36 8.49 16.11
CA PRO A 79 -9.39 7.49 16.50
C PRO A 79 -10.01 6.09 16.47
N THR A 80 -9.22 5.12 16.03
CA THR A 80 -9.58 3.70 15.94
C THR A 80 -8.61 2.84 16.72
N THR A 81 -9.06 1.66 17.12
CA THR A 81 -8.26 0.61 17.76
C THR A 81 -8.06 -0.60 16.84
N SER A 82 -8.59 -0.57 15.61
CA SER A 82 -8.32 -1.62 14.62
C SER A 82 -8.32 -1.09 13.19
N VAL A 83 -7.49 -1.70 12.36
CA VAL A 83 -7.36 -1.34 10.95
C VAL A 83 -6.89 -2.53 10.11
N ARG A 84 -7.19 -2.50 8.80
CA ARG A 84 -6.55 -3.37 7.80
C ARG A 84 -5.86 -2.50 6.77
N ALA A 85 -4.72 -2.95 6.25
CA ALA A 85 -4.12 -2.37 5.07
C ALA A 85 -4.69 -3.03 3.81
N LEU A 86 -4.88 -2.23 2.77
CA LEU A 86 -5.31 -2.66 1.45
C LEU A 86 -4.32 -2.12 0.43
N VAL A 87 -3.86 -2.99 -0.47
CA VAL A 87 -3.05 -2.61 -1.62
C VAL A 87 -3.75 -3.05 -2.89
N ASN A 88 -3.84 -2.15 -3.85
CA ASN A 88 -4.29 -2.42 -5.20
C ASN A 88 -3.12 -2.13 -6.16
N GLY A 89 -2.78 -3.09 -7.01
CA GLY A 89 -1.78 -2.95 -8.06
C GLY A 89 -2.43 -3.20 -9.42
N ASN A 90 -2.01 -2.45 -10.44
CA ASN A 90 -2.43 -2.71 -11.82
C ASN A 90 -1.22 -2.67 -12.75
N THR A 91 -1.18 -3.60 -13.70
CA THR A 91 -0.19 -3.68 -14.79
C THR A 91 -0.90 -4.02 -16.10
N PRO A 92 -0.47 -3.49 -17.26
CA PRO A 92 -1.03 -3.84 -18.57
C PRO A 92 -0.70 -5.27 -19.01
N SER A 93 0.31 -5.92 -18.40
CA SER A 93 0.80 -7.23 -18.81
C SER A 93 0.86 -8.21 -17.66
N VAL A 94 0.46 -9.46 -17.91
CA VAL A 94 0.61 -10.57 -16.94
C VAL A 94 2.00 -11.22 -16.99
N ILE A 95 2.85 -10.78 -17.93
CA ILE A 95 4.23 -11.28 -18.12
C ILE A 95 5.22 -10.41 -17.34
N ASN A 96 4.99 -9.10 -17.32
CA ASN A 96 5.78 -8.14 -16.53
C ASN A 96 4.92 -7.64 -15.37
N VAL A 97 5.12 -8.26 -14.21
CA VAL A 97 4.32 -7.99 -13.02
C VAL A 97 5.24 -7.48 -11.92
N PRO A 98 5.06 -6.23 -11.46
CA PRO A 98 5.82 -5.73 -10.33
C PRO A 98 5.43 -6.47 -9.06
N PHE A 99 6.34 -6.50 -8.08
CA PHE A 99 6.08 -7.13 -6.80
C PHE A 99 6.46 -6.23 -5.64
N ILE A 100 5.67 -6.35 -4.57
CA ILE A 100 5.92 -5.65 -3.32
C ILE A 100 6.96 -6.47 -2.55
N GLN A 101 8.12 -5.88 -2.31
CA GLN A 101 9.20 -6.51 -1.56
C GLN A 101 8.93 -6.39 -0.05
N ASP A 102 8.63 -5.17 0.40
CA ASP A 102 8.43 -4.85 1.81
C ASP A 102 7.14 -4.03 1.99
N PHE A 103 6.44 -4.30 3.09
CA PHE A 103 5.21 -3.60 3.45
C PHE A 103 5.15 -3.38 4.95
N GLN A 104 5.05 -2.11 5.35
CA GLN A 104 5.03 -1.69 6.74
C GLN A 104 3.83 -0.77 6.98
N LEU A 105 3.12 -1.03 8.08
CA LEU A 105 2.06 -0.18 8.61
C LEU A 105 2.50 0.38 9.95
N ASN A 106 2.55 1.70 10.04
CA ASN A 106 2.88 2.47 11.23
C ASN A 106 1.62 3.17 11.74
N ALA A 107 1.42 3.13 13.05
CA ALA A 107 0.38 3.85 13.77
C ALA A 107 1.09 4.78 14.76
N PHE A 108 0.66 6.03 14.85
CA PHE A 108 1.30 7.05 15.70
C PHE A 108 0.43 7.43 16.89
#